data_AF-A0A0S7Y4R8-F1
#
_entry.id   AF-A0A0S7Y4R8-F1
#
_cell.length_a   1.000
_cell.length_b   1.000
_cell.length_c   1.000
_cell.angle_alpha   90.00
_cell.angle_beta   90.00
_cell.angle_gamma   90.00
#
_symmetry.space_group_name_H-M   'P 1'
#
loop_
_entity.id
_entity.type
_entity.pdbx_description
1 polymer ?
#
loop_
_entity_poly.entity_id
_entity_poly.type
_entity_poly.pdbx_seq_one_letter_code
_entity_poly.pdbx_strand_id
1 'polypeptide(L)' 'MYKVKVFQLAKKLDIPSKEFLYRLDELGIIVRDRMSTLADDEVARIEKAFAATQAEERQKKLRVRRSPNLAA' A
#
# COMPACT_ATOMS: atom_id res chain seq x y z
N MET A 1 3.52 -12.60 19.38
CA MET A 1 3.25 -13.37 18.14
C MET A 1 1.98 -12.83 17.50
N TYR A 2 2.08 -11.73 16.75
CA TYR A 2 0.93 -11.12 16.09
C TYR A 2 0.99 -11.43 14.59
N LYS A 3 0.24 -12.45 14.19
CA LYS A 3 0.07 -12.85 12.80
C LYS A 3 -1.05 -12.02 12.17
N VAL A 4 -0.70 -10.91 11.50
CA VAL A 4 -1.68 -10.05 10.83
C VAL A 4 -1.84 -10.49 9.38
N LYS A 5 -3.09 -10.59 8.90
CA LYS A 5 -3.34 -10.91 7.49
C LYS A 5 -3.12 -9.69 6.60
N VAL A 6 -2.64 -9.92 5.38
CA VAL A 6 -2.44 -8.88 4.34
C VAL A 6 -3.68 -7.98 4.21
N PHE A 7 -4.87 -8.56 4.09
CA PHE A 7 -6.12 -7.78 4.02
C PHE A 7 -6.40 -6.93 5.28
N GLN A 8 -6.07 -7.43 6.46
CA GLN A 8 -6.28 -6.67 7.71
C GLN A 8 -5.33 -5.47 7.78
N LEU A 9 -4.06 -5.66 7.40
CA LEU A 9 -3.08 -4.57 7.37
C LEU A 9 -3.43 -3.54 6.30
N ALA A 10 -3.84 -3.99 5.11
CA ALA A 10 -4.35 -3.12 4.05
C ALA A 10 -5.54 -2.28 4.53
N LYS A 11 -6.50 -2.90 5.24
CA LYS A 11 -7.66 -2.22 5.81
C LYS A 11 -7.28 -1.21 6.90
N LYS A 12 -6.29 -1.53 7.74
CA LYS A 12 -5.77 -0.62 8.78
C LYS A 12 -5.11 0.63 8.16
N LEU A 13 -4.46 0.46 7.01
CA LEU A 13 -3.78 1.54 6.29
C LEU A 13 -4.73 2.29 5.32
N ASP A 14 -5.98 1.85 5.20
CA ASP A 14 -6.98 2.36 4.23
C ASP A 14 -6.53 2.24 2.76
N ILE A 15 -5.81 1.16 2.43
CA ILE A 15 -5.22 0.94 1.11
C ILE A 15 -5.97 -0.21 0.42
N PRO A 16 -6.37 -0.05 -0.85
CA PRO A 16 -7.02 -1.13 -1.58
C PRO A 16 -6.09 -2.34 -1.70
N SER A 17 -6.63 -3.54 -1.46
CA SER A 17 -5.81 -4.75 -1.39
C SER A 17 -4.98 -4.99 -2.65
N LYS A 18 -5.46 -4.61 -3.84
CA LYS A 18 -4.67 -4.68 -5.08
C LYS A 18 -3.40 -3.81 -5.00
N GLU A 19 -3.54 -2.54 -4.63
CA GLU A 19 -2.42 -1.59 -4.51
C GLU A 19 -1.46 -2.05 -3.41
N PHE A 20 -2.00 -2.56 -2.30
CA PHE A 20 -1.21 -3.13 -1.23
C PHE A 20 -0.37 -4.35 -1.69
N LEU A 21 -0.94 -5.25 -2.50
CA LEU A 21 -0.20 -6.38 -3.07
C LEU A 21 0.96 -5.93 -3.98
N TYR A 22 0.74 -4.92 -4.83
CA TYR A 22 1.81 -4.36 -5.66
C TYR A 22 2.95 -3.79 -4.82
N ARG A 23 2.63 -3.05 -3.77
CA ARG A 23 3.62 -2.47 -2.86
C ARG A 23 4.40 -3.54 -2.09
N LEU A 24 3.73 -4.63 -1.69
CA LEU A 24 4.41 -5.77 -1.08
C LEU A 24 5.40 -6.41 -2.06
N ASP A 25 5.02 -6.56 -3.32
CA ASP A 25 5.89 -7.05 -4.39
C ASP A 25 7.09 -6.11 -4.61
N GLU A 26 6.88 -4.79 -4.64
CA GLU A 26 7.95 -3.77 -4.71
C GLU A 26 8.92 -3.85 -3.52
N LEU A 27 8.43 -4.23 -2.34
CA LEU A 27 9.23 -4.43 -1.12
C LEU A 27 9.94 -5.79 -1.10
N GLY A 28 9.71 -6.65 -2.10
CA GLY A 28 10.23 -8.02 -2.17
C GLY A 28 9.49 -9.01 -1.26
N ILE A 29 8.31 -8.65 -0.77
CA ILE A 29 7.47 -9.46 0.11
C ILE A 29 6.47 -10.24 -0.76
N ILE A 30 6.78 -11.50 -1.02
CA ILE A 30 5.96 -12.37 -1.86
C ILE A 30 4.80 -12.93 -1.04
N VAL A 31 3.59 -12.44 -1.30
CA VAL A 31 2.35 -12.94 -0.68
C VAL A 31 1.54 -13.75 -1.67
N ARG A 32 1.09 -14.95 -1.26
CA ARG A 32 0.31 -15.86 -2.11
C ARG A 32 -1.12 -15.39 -2.34
N ASP A 33 -1.75 -14.78 -1.34
CA ASP A 33 -3.12 -14.28 -1.44
C ASP A 33 -3.38 -13.15 -0.43
N ARG A 34 -4.52 -12.45 -0.56
CA ARG A 34 -5.01 -11.44 0.40
C ARG A 34 -5.18 -11.98 1.83
N MET A 35 -5.35 -13.29 1.97
CA MET A 35 -5.42 -14.00 3.25
C MET A 35 -4.06 -14.46 3.77
N SER A 36 -2.96 -14.21 3.04
CA SER A 36 -1.61 -14.51 3.52
C SER A 36 -1.34 -13.78 4.82
N THR A 37 -0.57 -14.44 5.68
CA THR A 37 -0.21 -13.95 7.00
C THR A 37 1.17 -13.34 6.91
N LEU A 38 1.31 -12.10 7.39
CA LEU A 38 2.58 -11.40 7.47
C LEU A 38 3.21 -11.64 8.84
N ALA A 39 4.53 -11.81 8.86
CA ALA A 39 5.31 -11.87 10.08
C ALA A 39 5.46 -10.46 10.70
N ASP A 40 5.66 -10.39 12.02
CA ASP A 40 5.85 -9.12 12.74
C ASP A 40 6.97 -8.26 12.08
N ASP A 41 8.08 -8.88 11.66
CA ASP A 41 9.19 -8.21 10.96
C ASP A 41 8.78 -7.59 9.61
N GLU A 42 7.91 -8.27 8.86
CA GLU A 42 7.38 -7.78 7.59
C GLU A 42 6.43 -6.62 7.85
N VAL A 43 5.51 -6.76 8.81
CA VAL A 43 4.54 -5.73 9.19
C VAL A 43 5.27 -4.44 9.59
N ALA A 44 6.32 -4.52 10.40
CA ALA A 44 7.09 -3.35 10.82
C ALA A 44 7.75 -2.63 9.63
N ARG A 45 8.32 -3.38 8.67
CA ARG A 45 8.91 -2.80 7.45
C ARG A 45 7.85 -2.13 6.58
N ILE A 46 6.71 -2.80 6.41
CA ILE A 46 5.57 -2.31 5.64
C ILE A 46 5.02 -1.04 6.27
N GLU A 47 4.69 -1.02 7.57
CA GLU A 47 4.16 0.17 8.24
C GLU A 47 5.11 1.36 8.10
N LYS A 48 6.43 1.14 8.21
CA LYS A 48 7.44 2.19 8.02
C LYS A 48 7.50 2.70 6.57
N ALA A 49 7.53 1.79 5.59
CA ALA A 49 7.57 2.13 4.17
C ALA A 49 6.29 2.85 3.70
N PHE A 50 5.13 2.38 4.16
CA PHE A 50 3.83 2.97 3.83
C PHE A 50 3.58 4.29 4.55
N ALA A 51 4.07 4.47 5.78
CA ALA A 51 4.01 5.76 6.45
C ALA A 51 4.76 6.84 5.65
N ALA A 52 5.93 6.49 5.08
CA ALA A 52 6.67 7.39 4.18
C ALA A 52 5.94 7.61 2.85
N THR A 53 5.41 6.54 2.24
CA THR A 53 4.82 6.58 0.89
C THR A 53 3.45 7.28 0.84
N GLN A 54 2.63 7.15 1.90
CA GLN A 54 1.30 7.80 1.96
C GLN A 54 1.38 9.33 1.89
N ALA A 55 2.46 9.92 2.40
CA ALA A 55 2.70 11.35 2.32
C ALA A 55 2.90 11.83 0.87
N GLU A 56 3.57 11.02 0.04
CA GLU A 56 3.82 11.33 -1.37
C GLU A 56 2.64 10.99 -2.30
N GLU A 57 1.95 9.87 -2.07
CA GLU A 57 0.86 9.44 -2.95
C GLU A 57 -0.37 10.35 -2.86
N ARG A 58 -0.69 10.89 -1.68
CA ARG A 58 -1.74 11.93 -1.55
C ARG A 58 -1.42 13.16 -2.39
N GLN A 59 -0.14 13.51 -2.55
CA GLN A 59 0.26 14.66 -3.36
C GLN A 59 0.22 14.36 -4.88
N LYS A 60 0.52 13.13 -5.30
CA LYS A 60 0.43 12.74 -6.72
C LYS A 60 -1.02 12.59 -7.20
N LYS A 61 -1.92 11.99 -6.42
CA LYS A 61 -3.34 11.84 -6.79
C LYS A 61 -4.08 13.19 -6.92
N LEU A 62 -3.64 14.26 -6.25
CA LEU A 62 -4.17 15.62 -6.45
C LEU A 62 -3.67 16.29 -7.75
N ARG A 63 -2.45 15.99 -8.21
CA ARG A 63 -1.89 16.62 -9.43
C ARG A 63 -2.49 16.06 -10.72
N VAL A 64 -2.87 14.78 -10.75
CA VAL A 64 -3.39 14.12 -11.98
C VAL A 64 -4.83 14.53 -12.30
N ARG A 65 -5.61 15.05 -11.34
CA ARG A 65 -6.98 15.54 -11.61
C ARG A 65 -7.06 16.96 -12.20
N ARG A 66 -5.91 17.63 -12.40
CA ARG A 66 -5.82 18.98 -13.02
C ARG A 66 -5.19 18.95 -14.40
N SER A 67 -5.60 18.00 -15.25
CA SER A 67 -5.54 18.22 -16.69
C SER A 67 -6.93 18.71 -17.13
N PRO A 68 -7.21 20.02 -17.13
CA PRO A 68 -8.27 20.54 -17.97
C PRO A 68 -7.83 20.23 -19.40
N ASN A 69 -8.57 19.37 -20.08
CA ASN A 69 -8.45 19.24 -21.51
C ASN A 69 -8.96 20.57 -22.12
N LEU A 70 -8.05 21.51 -22.31
CA LEU A 70 -8.25 22.75 -23.04
C LEU A 70 -7.38 22.67 -24.30
N ALA A 71 -7.96 22.16 -25.38
CA ALA A 71 -7.46 22.30 -26.74
C ALA A 71 -8.71 22.07 -27.62
N ALA A 72 -9.38 23.15 -28.05
CA ALA A 72 -9.09 24.02 -29.19
C ALA A 72 -10.02 23.64 -30.35
#